data_AF-A0A6V7JMH6-F1
#
_entry.id   AF-A0A6V7JMH6-F1
#
_cell.length_a   1.000
_cell.length_b   1.000
_cell.length_c   1.000
_cell.angle_alpha   90.00
_cell.angle_beta   90.00
_cell.angle_gamma   90.00
#
_symmetry.space_group_name_H-M   'P 1'
#
loop_
_entity.id
_entity.type
_entity.pdbx_description
1 polymer ?
#
loop_
_entity_poly.entity_id
_entity_poly.type
_entity_poly.pdbx_seq_one_letter_code
_entity_poly.pdbx_strand_id
1 'polypeptide(L)' 'IVAQDDNDLVFPNDIVIDPKTRRFYCLSDNLPVLQYSAYNFNETNFYVHSASLDELTAICRSGKKENKN' A
#
# COMPACT_ATOMS: atom_id res chain seq x y z
N ILE A 1 9.21 -5.05 2.11
CA ILE A 1 7.95 -4.84 2.85
C ILE A 1 6.86 -5.41 1.97
N VAL A 2 6.19 -6.46 2.43
CA VAL A 2 5.05 -7.07 1.74
C VAL A 2 3.88 -6.90 2.69
N ALA A 3 2.83 -6.23 2.24
CA ALA A 3 1.59 -6.12 3.00
C ALA A 3 0.61 -7.13 2.42
N GLN A 4 0.05 -7.98 3.28
CA GLN A 4 -0.99 -8.92 2.89
C GLN A 4 -2.33 -8.26 3.19
N ASP A 5 -3.12 -8.02 2.15
CA ASP A 5 -4.56 -7.76 2.29
C ASP A 5 -5.29 -9.11 2.15
N ASP A 6 -6.51 -9.22 2.66
CA ASP A 6 -7.26 -10.48 2.80
C ASP A 6 -7.50 -11.22 1.47
N ASN A 7 -7.23 -10.58 0.32
CA ASN A 7 -7.33 -11.21 -1.01
C ASN A 7 -6.07 -11.09 -1.89
N ASP A 8 -5.17 -10.12 -1.63
CA ASP A 8 -4.05 -9.82 -2.53
C ASP A 8 -2.74 -9.52 -1.79
N LEU A 9 -1.64 -10.04 -2.34
CA LEU A 9 -0.29 -9.64 -1.94
C LEU A 9 0.03 -8.29 -2.59
N VAL A 10 0.01 -7.23 -1.79
CA VAL A 10 0.33 -5.87 -2.26
C VAL A 10 1.82 -5.64 -2.14
N PHE A 11 2.48 -5.48 -3.29
CA PHE A 11 3.89 -5.12 -3.35
C PHE A 11 4.03 -3.62 -3.60
N PRO A 12 4.41 -2.82 -2.60
CA PRO A 12 4.69 -1.41 -2.80
C PRO A 12 5.99 -1.25 -3.59
N ASN A 13 5.90 -0.88 -4.86
CA ASN A 13 7.05 -0.69 -5.74
C ASN A 13 7.72 0.66 -5.49
N ASP A 14 6.92 1.71 -5.28
CA ASP A 14 7.42 3.06 -5.04
C ASP A 14 6.49 3.87 -4.14
N ILE A 15 7.06 4.81 -3.39
CA ILE A 15 6.36 5.66 -2.43
C ILE A 15 6.82 7.10 -2.59
N VAL A 16 5.85 8.00 -2.69
CA VAL A 16 6.09 9.44 -2.74
C VAL A 16 5.22 10.15 -1.71
N ILE A 17 5.81 11.16 -1.06
CA ILE A 17 5.09 12.09 -0.18
C ILE A 17 5.13 13.47 -0.82
N ASP A 18 3.96 14.06 -1.05
CA ASP A 18 3.85 15.48 -1.39
C ASP A 18 3.81 16.31 -0.10
N PRO A 19 4.86 17.10 0.19
CA PRO A 19 4.91 17.91 1.41
C PRO A 19 3.94 19.09 1.39
N LYS A 20 3.57 19.61 0.21
CA LYS A 20 2.68 20.77 0.10
C LYS A 20 1.25 20.39 0.48
N THR A 21 0.78 19.26 -0.05
CA THR A 21 -0.58 18.76 0.23
C THR A 21 -0.63 17.79 1.41
N ARG A 22 0.53 17.41 1.97
CA ARG A 22 0.66 16.38 3.00
C ARG A 22 -0.04 15.07 2.61
N ARG A 23 0.13 14.66 1.35
CA ARG A 23 -0.46 13.43 0.82
C ARG A 23 0.61 12.38 0.56
N PHE A 24 0.27 11.16 0.91
CA PHE A 24 1.02 9.96 0.58
C PHE A 24 0.49 9.39 -0.74
N TYR A 25 1.40 8.89 -1.57
CA TYR A 25 1.09 8.10 -2.75
C TYR A 25 1.94 6.84 -2.74
N CYS A 26 1.35 5.72 -3.16
CA CYS A 26 2.05 4.45 -3.32
C CYS A 26 1.69 3.82 -4.65
N LEU A 27 2.69 3.52 -5.46
CA LEU A 27 2.54 2.62 -6.59
C LEU A 27 2.73 1.20 -6.08
N SER A 28 1.76 0.34 -6.35
CA SER A 28 1.87 -1.08 -6.05
C SER A 28 1.40 -1.95 -7.21
N ASP A 29 1.91 -3.16 -7.24
CA ASP A 29 1.51 -4.21 -8.16
C ASP A 29 1.45 -5.56 -7.46
N ASN A 30 1.18 -6.60 -8.25
CA ASN A 30 1.35 -7.99 -7.86
C ASN A 30 2.60 -8.58 -8.54
N LEU A 31 3.78 -8.04 -8.21
CA LEU A 31 5.06 -8.47 -8.79
C LEU A 31 5.27 -10.01 -8.80
N PRO A 32 4.87 -10.78 -7.76
CA PRO A 32 4.98 -12.23 -7.82
C PRO A 32 4.10 -12.88 -8.89
N VAL A 33 2.89 -12.36 -9.15
CA VAL A 33 2.05 -12.83 -10.26
C VAL A 33 2.75 -12.57 -11.59
N LEU A 34 3.36 -11.40 -11.76
CA LEU A 34 4.16 -11.10 -12.96
C LEU A 34 5.36 -12.05 -13.13
N GLN A 35 6.02 -12.44 -12.04
CA GLN A 35 7.24 -13.26 -12.07
C GLN A 35 6.97 -14.78 -12.15
N TYR A 36 5.91 -15.26 -11.53
CA TYR A 36 5.73 -16.69 -11.24
C TYR A 36 4.36 -17.26 -11.64
N SER A 37 3.45 -16.47 -12.19
CA SER A 37 2.13 -16.96 -12.62
C SER A 37 1.76 -16.52 -14.05
N ALA A 38 0.59 -16.94 -14.52
CA ALA A 38 0.04 -16.51 -15.81
C ALA A 38 -0.58 -15.12 -15.65
N TYR A 39 0.18 -14.09 -16.01
CA TYR A 39 -0.27 -12.71 -15.94
C TYR A 39 -1.50 -12.46 -16.83
N ASN A 40 -2.61 -12.00 -16.24
CA ASN A 40 -3.85 -11.69 -16.96
C ASN A 40 -3.92 -10.21 -17.34
N PHE A 41 -3.75 -9.89 -18.61
CA PHE A 41 -3.83 -8.52 -19.13
C PHE A 41 -5.23 -7.90 -19.07
N ASN A 42 -6.27 -8.69 -18.83
CA ASN A 42 -7.65 -8.20 -18.71
C ASN A 42 -8.02 -7.80 -17.28
N GLU A 43 -7.13 -8.03 -16.31
CA GLU A 43 -7.32 -7.64 -14.91
C GLU A 43 -6.54 -6.36 -14.58
N THR A 44 -6.97 -5.66 -13.52
CA THR A 44 -6.21 -4.55 -12.96
C THR A 44 -5.04 -5.09 -12.16
N ASN A 45 -3.82 -4.80 -12.60
CA ASN A 45 -2.60 -5.35 -12.01
C ASN A 45 -1.72 -4.30 -11.31
N PHE A 46 -1.99 -3.02 -11.55
CA PHE A 46 -1.23 -1.89 -11.02
C PHE A 46 -2.19 -0.91 -10.34
N TYR A 47 -1.75 -0.38 -9.20
CA TYR A 47 -2.57 0.46 -8.34
C TYR A 47 -1.78 1.67 -7.88
N VAL A 48 -2.42 2.83 -7.88
CA VAL A 48 -1.91 4.04 -7.21
C VAL A 48 -2.82 4.33 -6.03
N HIS A 49 -2.28 4.14 -4.84
CA HIS A 49 -2.96 4.47 -3.58
C HIS A 49 -2.67 5.91 -3.20
N SER A 50 -3.63 6.58 -2.57
CA SER A 50 -3.36 7.87 -1.93
C SER A 50 -4.10 8.01 -0.62
N ALA A 51 -3.47 8.70 0.33
CA ALA A 51 -4.09 8.99 1.61
C ALA A 51 -3.55 10.31 2.21
N SER A 52 -4.34 10.92 3.08
CA SER A 52 -3.85 12.02 3.91
C SER A 52 -2.83 11.50 4.92
N LEU A 53 -1.70 12.20 5.06
CA LEU A 53 -0.73 11.87 6.12
C LEU A 53 -1.33 12.08 7.52
N ASP A 54 -2.28 12.99 7.68
CA ASP A 54 -2.90 13.24 8.99
C ASP A 54 -3.76 12.04 9.42
N GLU A 55 -4.52 11.47 8.49
CA GLU A 55 -5.31 10.24 8.71
C GLU A 55 -4.42 9.03 8.95
N LEU A 56 -3.45 8.77 8.06
CA LEU A 56 -2.53 7.64 8.19
C LEU A 56 -1.77 7.69 9.52
N THR A 57 -1.24 8.86 9.89
CA THR A 57 -0.49 8.98 11.14
C THR A 57 -1.38 8.87 12.38
N ALA A 58 -2.65 9.26 12.30
CA ALA A 58 -3.61 9.05 13.38
C ALA A 58 -3.85 7.55 13.62
N ILE A 59 -4.03 6.78 12.55
CA ILE A 59 -4.19 5.31 12.61
C ILE A 59 -2.92 4.65 13.18
N CYS A 60 -1.73 5.04 12.71
CA CYS A 60 -0.48 4.49 13.25
C CYS A 60 -0.30 4.81 14.75
N ARG A 61 -0.81 5.95 15.22
CA ARG A 61 -0.76 6.32 16.64
C ARG A 61 -1.77 5.56 17.48
N SER A 62 -2.96 5.25 16.96
CA SER A 62 -3.98 4.49 17.70
C SER A 62 -3.57 3.02 17.86
N GLY A 63 -3.01 2.37 16.83
CA GLY A 63 -2.53 0.98 16.92
C GLY A 63 -1.37 0.75 17.91
N LYS A 64 -0.65 1.81 18.30
CA LYS A 64 0.36 1.75 19.37
C LYS A 64 -0.23 1.69 20.78
N LYS A 65 -1.52 1.98 20.97
CA LYS A 65 -2.16 1.96 22.28
C LYS A 65 -2.68 0.56 22.67
N GLU A 66 -2.99 -0.30 21.71
CA GLU A 66 -3.50 -1.66 21.96
C GLU A 66 -2.40 -2.66 22.33
N ASN A 67 -1.15 -2.43 21.91
CA ASN A 67 0.01 -3.29 22.20
C ASN A 67 0.74 -2.95 23.51
N LYS A 68 0.05 -2.36 24.48
CA LYS A 68 0.63 -1.90 25.77
C LYS A 68 0.01 -2.57 27.01
N ASN A 69 -0.60 -3.76 26.84
CA ASN A 69 -1.06 -4.59 27.96
C ASN A 69 -0.15 -5.81 28.14
#